data_AF-A0AAD5WFB0-F1
#
_entry.id   AF-A0AAD5WFB0-F1
#
_cell.length_a   1.000
_cell.length_b   1.000
_cell.length_c   1.000
_cell.angle_alpha   90.00
_cell.angle_beta   90.00
_cell.angle_gamma   90.00
#
_symmetry.space_group_name_H-M   'P 1'
#
loop_
_entity.id
_entity.type
_entity.pdbx_description
1 polymer ?
#
loop_
_entity_poly.entity_id
_entity_poly.type
_entity_poly.pdbx_seq_one_letter_code
_entity_poly.pdbx_strand_id
1 'polypeptide(L)'
;MVTHDWPAGIVDYGDKNWLLKVKPFFRNDIVCGKLGNPSSMQLLFDIRPRYWLSAHLHVAFAALVPHTGKDGSRSAAPTRFLALDKPIPRRHFVQALEMDVPADVQMKLSYDPQWLVILKLTDSFTSISSSNIYLPSPSNSAERWDFRPTDEELASINNFGDLTIPENFRQTAPPLKENTPESRNAVPTPYYRNPQTAEFCSRFKIADLNKMLAEKNRDNVAIPHYMLEENKTDSNEIVIDDSIFADNEDFVIDTQPTMANLDDFVPPKIVSKSGIAKEDKGDTFVLKRRKVDIPDDDDDDDV
;
A
#
# COMPACT_ATOMS: atom_id res chain seq x y z
N MET A 1 2.02 -4.13 5.12
CA MET A 1 1.34 -2.97 4.51
C MET A 1 2.14 -2.52 3.31
N VAL A 2 1.47 -2.14 2.22
CA VAL A 2 2.10 -1.63 1.00
C VAL A 2 1.46 -0.29 0.67
N THR A 3 2.27 0.74 0.48
CA THR A 3 1.83 2.06 0.01
C THR A 3 2.73 2.52 -1.13
N HIS A 4 2.25 3.41 -1.99
CA HIS A 4 3.13 4.02 -2.98
C HIS A 4 4.04 5.07 -2.30
N ASP A 5 3.41 6.04 -1.65
CA ASP A 5 4.11 7.12 -0.95
C ASP A 5 4.58 6.66 0.44
N TRP A 6 5.62 7.32 0.93
CA TRP A 6 6.20 7.03 2.25
C TRP A 6 5.34 7.62 3.38
N PRO A 7 5.32 7.02 4.57
CA PRO A 7 4.79 7.68 5.76
C PRO A 7 5.51 8.98 6.07
N ALA A 8 4.75 10.06 6.29
CA ALA A 8 5.34 11.34 6.64
C ALA A 8 6.15 11.23 7.94
N GLY A 9 7.40 11.68 7.91
CA GLY A 9 8.31 11.58 9.05
C GLY A 9 9.03 10.23 9.20
N ILE A 10 8.82 9.25 8.30
CA ILE A 10 9.51 7.94 8.38
C ILE A 10 11.04 8.06 8.35
N VAL A 11 11.54 9.15 7.75
CA VAL A 11 12.97 9.48 7.69
C VAL A 11 13.62 9.64 9.08
N ASP A 12 12.83 9.92 10.11
CA ASP A 12 13.29 10.06 11.49
C ASP A 12 13.64 8.71 12.13
N TYR A 13 13.21 7.61 11.52
CA TYR A 13 13.39 6.24 11.99
C TYR A 13 14.46 5.46 11.20
N GLY A 14 15.19 6.13 10.29
CA GLY A 14 16.27 5.56 9.49
C GLY A 14 17.50 6.47 9.42
N ASP A 15 18.44 6.18 8.50
CA ASP A 15 19.61 7.04 8.30
C ASP A 15 19.28 8.29 7.47
N LYS A 16 18.69 9.28 8.15
CA LYS A 16 18.37 10.59 7.56
C LYS A 16 19.59 11.30 6.96
N ASN A 17 20.77 11.13 7.57
CA ASN A 17 21.98 11.81 7.11
C ASN A 17 22.44 11.24 5.78
N TRP A 18 22.43 9.91 5.63
CA TRP A 18 22.66 9.25 4.37
C TRP A 18 21.62 9.68 3.32
N LEU A 19 20.33 9.67 3.68
CA LEU A 19 19.27 10.09 2.76
C LEU A 19 19.50 11.51 2.24
N LEU A 20 19.88 12.45 3.11
CA LEU A 20 20.19 13.83 2.73
C LEU A 20 21.51 13.99 1.97
N LYS A 21 22.44 13.04 2.05
CA LYS A 21 23.61 13.00 1.17
C LYS A 21 23.21 12.57 -0.24
N VAL A 22 22.35 11.55 -0.35
CA VAL A 22 21.88 11.02 -1.65
C VAL A 22 20.87 11.96 -2.31
N LYS A 23 19.99 12.59 -1.51
CA LYS A 23 18.90 13.47 -1.96
C LYS A 23 18.88 14.77 -1.13
N PRO A 24 19.84 15.70 -1.34
CA PRO A 24 19.93 16.93 -0.54
C PRO A 24 18.68 17.81 -0.58
N PHE A 25 17.94 17.75 -1.68
CA PHE A 25 16.72 18.53 -1.89
C PHE A 25 15.57 18.13 -0.95
N PHE A 26 15.59 16.93 -0.36
CA PHE A 26 14.61 16.55 0.67
C PHE A 26 14.75 17.33 1.97
N ARG A 27 15.85 18.06 2.19
CA ARG A 27 16.09 18.81 3.44
C ARG A 27 14.93 19.72 3.80
N ASN A 28 14.45 20.53 2.86
CA ASN A 28 13.39 21.48 3.14
C ASN A 28 12.07 20.78 3.43
N ASP A 29 11.73 19.75 2.67
CA ASP A 29 10.49 18.99 2.83
C ASP A 29 10.47 18.19 4.12
N ILE A 30 11.61 17.64 4.55
CA ILE A 30 11.74 16.98 5.86
C ILE A 30 11.55 17.98 7.00
N VAL A 31 12.22 19.15 6.94
CA VAL A 31 12.12 20.18 7.98
C VAL A 31 10.70 20.74 8.08
N CYS A 32 10.02 20.90 6.94
CA CYS A 32 8.65 21.42 6.89
C CYS A 32 7.58 20.33 7.07
N GLY A 33 7.95 19.05 7.26
CA GLY A 33 7.02 17.94 7.41
C GLY A 33 6.17 17.65 6.16
N LYS A 34 6.68 17.96 4.96
CA LYS A 34 5.99 17.79 3.67
C LYS A 34 6.41 16.53 2.91
N LEU A 35 7.48 15.86 3.34
CA LEU A 35 7.92 14.63 2.70
C LEU A 35 7.06 13.44 3.14
N GLY A 36 6.32 12.85 2.20
CA GLY A 36 5.48 11.68 2.42
C GLY A 36 4.01 12.00 2.69
N ASN A 37 3.22 10.95 2.90
CA ASN A 37 1.78 11.03 3.14
C ASN A 37 1.49 11.15 4.66
N PRO A 38 0.84 12.25 5.11
CA PRO A 38 0.59 12.50 6.53
C PRO A 38 -0.33 11.47 7.19
N SER A 39 -1.32 10.94 6.46
CA SER A 39 -2.30 9.99 7.02
C SER A 39 -1.69 8.61 7.27
N SER A 40 -0.67 8.25 6.51
CA SER A 40 -0.11 6.89 6.56
C SER A 40 0.79 6.62 7.79
N MET A 41 1.36 7.64 8.41
CA MET A 41 2.14 7.47 9.65
C MET A 41 1.24 7.11 10.83
N GLN A 42 0.07 7.75 10.94
CA GLN A 42 -0.93 7.38 11.95
C GLN A 42 -1.36 5.93 11.75
N LEU A 43 -1.70 5.55 10.52
CA LEU A 43 -2.05 4.18 10.18
C LEU A 43 -0.95 3.18 10.58
N LEU A 44 0.33 3.50 10.36
CA LEU A 44 1.47 2.67 10.77
C LEU A 44 1.46 2.37 12.28
N PHE A 45 1.14 3.35 13.12
CA PHE A 45 1.05 3.17 14.57
C PHE A 45 -0.22 2.44 15.01
N ASP A 46 -1.31 2.58 14.26
CA ASP A 46 -2.58 1.91 14.58
C ASP A 46 -2.51 0.41 14.24
N ILE A 47 -2.11 0.07 13.01
CA ILE A 47 -2.11 -1.31 12.51
C ILE A 47 -0.83 -2.09 12.82
N ARG A 48 0.27 -1.40 13.19
CA ARG A 48 1.55 -1.99 13.65
C ARG A 48 2.04 -3.19 12.81
N PRO A 49 2.14 -3.07 11.48
CA PRO A 49 2.45 -4.22 10.63
C PRO A 49 3.90 -4.65 10.83
N ARG A 50 4.21 -5.94 10.60
CA ARG A 50 5.62 -6.41 10.61
C ARG A 50 6.49 -5.69 9.57
N TYR A 51 5.91 -5.42 8.40
CA TYR A 51 6.55 -4.75 7.28
C TYR A 51 5.68 -3.63 6.71
N TRP A 52 6.31 -2.51 6.37
CA TRP A 52 5.73 -1.41 5.61
C TRP A 52 6.58 -1.16 4.37
N LEU A 53 6.03 -1.44 3.18
CA LEU A 53 6.75 -1.36 1.91
C LEU A 53 6.27 -0.14 1.12
N SER A 54 7.20 0.69 0.64
CA SER A 54 6.90 1.89 -0.14
C SER A 54 7.78 2.08 -1.38
N ALA A 55 7.44 3.05 -2.22
CA ALA A 55 8.16 3.40 -3.44
C ALA A 55 8.17 4.93 -3.65
N HIS A 56 7.88 5.40 -4.86
CA HIS A 56 7.72 6.80 -5.28
C HIS A 56 8.97 7.70 -5.29
N LEU A 57 9.74 7.75 -4.20
CA LEU A 57 10.80 8.76 -4.03
C LEU A 57 12.10 8.45 -4.78
N HIS A 58 12.13 7.33 -5.52
CA HIS A 58 13.27 6.88 -6.34
C HIS A 58 14.59 6.90 -5.55
N VAL A 59 14.55 6.26 -4.38
CA VAL A 59 15.69 6.00 -3.50
C VAL A 59 15.32 4.84 -2.58
N ALA A 60 16.21 3.86 -2.45
CA ALA A 60 16.03 2.83 -1.45
C ALA A 60 16.29 3.38 -0.05
N PHE A 61 15.46 3.03 0.92
CA PHE A 61 15.60 3.50 2.29
C PHE A 61 14.97 2.53 3.27
N ALA A 62 15.71 2.21 4.32
CA ALA A 62 15.25 1.36 5.40
C ALA A 62 15.07 2.19 6.68
N ALA A 63 14.04 1.84 7.45
CA ALA A 63 13.78 2.42 8.76
C ALA A 63 13.15 1.38 9.69
N LEU A 64 13.32 1.58 11.01
CA LEU A 64 12.70 0.73 12.02
C LEU A 64 11.84 1.57 12.96
N VAL A 65 10.53 1.34 12.91
CA VAL A 65 9.58 2.08 13.75
C VAL A 65 9.24 1.25 15.00
N PRO A 66 9.60 1.72 16.21
CA PRO A 66 9.24 1.04 17.45
C PRO A 66 7.78 1.29 17.82
N HIS A 67 7.12 0.28 18.39
CA HIS A 67 5.76 0.37 18.95
C HIS A 67 5.81 0.26 20.46
N THR A 68 5.97 1.40 21.13
CA THR A 68 6.02 1.50 22.60
C THR A 68 4.70 2.01 23.17
N GLY A 69 4.22 1.39 24.24
CA GLY A 69 3.06 1.84 25.02
C GLY A 69 3.35 3.11 25.83
N LYS A 70 2.30 3.69 26.42
CA LYS A 70 2.37 4.93 27.24
C LYS A 70 3.33 4.78 28.44
N ASP A 71 3.47 3.56 28.96
CA ASP A 71 4.37 3.16 30.05
C ASP A 71 5.82 2.88 29.58
N GLY A 72 6.09 3.02 28.29
CA GLY A 72 7.39 2.68 27.68
C GLY A 72 7.60 1.18 27.45
N SER A 73 6.62 0.33 27.76
CA SER A 73 6.68 -1.10 27.44
C SER A 73 6.56 -1.33 25.92
N ARG A 74 7.08 -2.45 25.41
CA ARG A 74 6.88 -2.81 23.99
C ARG A 74 5.48 -3.35 23.81
N SER A 75 4.64 -2.61 23.09
CA SER A 75 3.27 -3.01 22.78
C SER A 75 3.21 -3.98 21.58
N ALA A 76 4.14 -3.85 20.63
CA ALA A 76 4.24 -4.76 19.48
C ALA A 76 5.70 -4.87 18.98
N ALA A 77 5.95 -5.86 18.11
CA ALA A 77 7.21 -5.95 17.39
C ALA A 77 7.39 -4.73 16.48
N PRO A 78 8.61 -4.17 16.32
CA PRO A 78 8.81 -2.99 15.51
C PRO A 78 8.47 -3.23 14.03
N THR A 79 7.93 -2.21 13.37
CA THR A 79 7.66 -2.23 11.94
C THR A 79 8.95 -1.99 11.17
N ARG A 80 9.28 -2.92 10.26
CA ARG A 80 10.38 -2.76 9.30
C ARG A 80 9.85 -2.01 8.08
N PHE A 81 10.32 -0.78 7.89
CA PHE A 81 10.02 0.01 6.71
C PHE A 81 11.09 -0.22 5.65
N LEU A 82 10.66 -0.43 4.41
CA LEU A 82 11.52 -0.53 3.25
C LEU A 82 10.90 0.24 2.09
N ALA A 83 11.66 1.17 1.53
CA ALA A 83 11.37 1.80 0.25
C ALA A 83 12.31 1.30 -0.83
N LEU A 84 11.80 1.11 -2.04
CA LEU A 84 12.57 0.72 -3.22
C LEU A 84 12.73 1.87 -4.21
N ASP A 85 13.82 1.83 -4.99
CA ASP A 85 14.12 2.76 -6.06
C ASP A 85 13.41 2.33 -7.38
N LYS A 86 13.51 3.14 -8.42
CA LYS A 86 12.95 2.85 -9.75
C LYS A 86 13.75 1.75 -10.47
N PRO A 87 13.09 0.96 -11.35
CA PRO A 87 13.73 -0.12 -12.12
C PRO A 87 14.66 0.42 -13.20
N ILE A 88 15.84 0.87 -12.77
CA ILE A 88 16.92 1.38 -13.61
C ILE A 88 18.20 0.65 -13.21
N PRO A 89 19.09 0.35 -14.17
CA PRO A 89 20.36 -0.32 -13.86
C PRO A 89 21.10 0.30 -12.67
N ARG A 90 21.68 -0.56 -11.82
CA ARG A 90 22.47 -0.19 -10.63
C ARG A 90 21.69 0.51 -9.52
N ARG A 91 20.36 0.38 -9.53
CA ARG A 91 19.47 0.88 -8.44
C ARG A 91 18.91 -0.27 -7.65
N HIS A 92 18.59 0.01 -6.40
CA HIS A 92 17.98 -0.94 -5.47
C HIS A 92 16.45 -0.93 -5.66
N PHE A 93 15.98 -1.63 -6.69
CA PHE A 93 14.56 -1.59 -7.11
C PHE A 93 13.79 -2.90 -6.87
N VAL A 94 14.47 -3.99 -6.49
CA VAL A 94 13.88 -5.26 -6.09
C VAL A 94 14.55 -5.74 -4.81
N GLN A 95 13.76 -6.32 -3.91
CA GLN A 95 14.23 -7.04 -2.74
C GLN A 95 13.32 -8.26 -2.52
N ALA A 96 13.94 -9.43 -2.34
CA ALA A 96 13.25 -10.64 -1.93
C ALA A 96 13.21 -10.70 -0.39
N LEU A 97 12.05 -11.07 0.16
CA LEU A 97 11.87 -11.28 1.60
C LEU A 97 11.51 -12.75 1.84
N GLU A 98 12.32 -13.42 2.65
CA GLU A 98 12.02 -14.78 3.10
C GLU A 98 11.13 -14.71 4.34
N MET A 99 10.06 -15.51 4.33
CA MET A 99 9.06 -15.53 5.40
C MET A 99 8.73 -16.97 5.75
N ASP A 100 8.82 -17.30 7.03
CA ASP A 100 8.39 -18.61 7.52
C ASP A 100 6.88 -18.76 7.37
N VAL A 101 6.47 -19.83 6.69
CA VAL A 101 5.07 -20.23 6.54
C VAL A 101 4.87 -21.63 7.12
N PRO A 102 3.72 -21.92 7.75
CA PRO A 102 3.39 -23.27 8.17
C PRO A 102 3.37 -24.23 6.97
N ALA A 103 3.85 -25.46 7.16
CA ALA A 103 4.01 -26.44 6.08
C ALA A 103 2.68 -26.91 5.45
N ASP A 104 1.57 -26.74 6.17
CA ASP A 104 0.22 -27.13 5.78
C ASP A 104 -0.58 -26.00 5.11
N VAL A 105 0.00 -24.80 4.97
CA VAL A 105 -0.66 -23.67 4.32
C VAL A 105 -0.70 -23.87 2.81
N GLN A 106 -1.90 -23.72 2.25
CA GLN A 106 -2.09 -23.66 0.81
C GLN A 106 -1.65 -22.30 0.28
N MET A 107 -0.73 -22.29 -0.68
CA MET A 107 -0.20 -21.07 -1.32
C MET A 107 -1.18 -20.50 -2.36
N LYS A 108 -2.39 -20.11 -1.92
CA LYS A 108 -3.41 -19.48 -2.75
C LYS A 108 -3.77 -18.10 -2.23
N LEU A 109 -4.16 -17.23 -3.16
CA LEU A 109 -4.71 -15.93 -2.79
C LEU A 109 -6.17 -16.09 -2.36
N SER A 110 -6.55 -15.42 -1.28
CA SER A 110 -7.92 -15.36 -0.77
C SER A 110 -8.30 -13.93 -0.41
N TYR A 111 -9.58 -13.59 -0.50
CA TYR A 111 -10.08 -12.32 0.00
C TYR A 111 -10.03 -12.29 1.51
N ASP A 112 -9.56 -11.17 2.07
CA ASP A 112 -9.59 -10.95 3.52
C ASP A 112 -11.03 -10.70 4.00
N PRO A 113 -11.54 -11.45 5.01
CA PRO A 113 -12.90 -11.27 5.50
C PRO A 113 -13.19 -9.88 6.06
N GLN A 114 -12.23 -9.28 6.81
CA GLN A 114 -12.43 -7.95 7.41
C GLN A 114 -12.53 -6.90 6.32
N TRP A 115 -11.67 -6.97 5.31
CA TRP A 115 -11.71 -6.12 4.14
C TRP A 115 -13.05 -6.21 3.40
N LEU A 116 -13.57 -7.42 3.18
CA LEU A 116 -14.87 -7.62 2.54
C LEU A 116 -16.02 -7.02 3.35
N VAL A 117 -16.02 -7.17 4.69
CA VAL A 117 -17.03 -6.52 5.54
C VAL A 117 -16.94 -5.01 5.41
N ILE A 118 -15.74 -4.43 5.52
CA ILE A 118 -15.53 -2.98 5.41
C ILE A 118 -16.05 -2.48 4.06
N LEU A 119 -15.73 -3.16 2.95
CA LEU A 119 -16.26 -2.82 1.62
C LEU A 119 -17.79 -2.81 1.61
N LYS A 120 -18.44 -3.80 2.22
CA LYS A 120 -19.90 -3.86 2.28
C LYS A 120 -20.51 -2.78 3.17
N LEU A 121 -19.93 -2.51 4.33
CA LEU A 121 -20.43 -1.49 5.25
C LEU A 121 -20.28 -0.07 4.67
N THR A 122 -19.29 0.13 3.82
CA THR A 122 -18.98 1.41 3.17
C THR A 122 -19.56 1.53 1.75
N ASP A 123 -20.30 0.52 1.27
CA ASP A 123 -20.80 0.46 -0.12
C ASP A 123 -21.73 1.62 -0.46
N SER A 124 -22.48 2.13 0.53
CA SER A 124 -23.36 3.30 0.38
C SER A 124 -22.63 4.59 0.02
N PHE A 125 -21.31 4.65 0.22
CA PHE A 125 -20.48 5.80 -0.18
C PHE A 125 -20.00 5.71 -1.63
N THR A 126 -20.19 4.57 -2.31
CA THR A 126 -19.80 4.40 -3.71
C THR A 126 -20.67 5.28 -4.61
N SER A 127 -20.06 6.30 -5.21
CA SER A 127 -20.77 7.30 -6.02
C SER A 127 -19.93 7.76 -7.21
N ILE A 128 -20.61 8.04 -8.32
CA ILE A 128 -20.05 8.65 -9.55
C ILE A 128 -20.40 10.13 -9.70
N SER A 129 -20.96 10.72 -8.64
CA SER A 129 -21.27 12.15 -8.58
C SER A 129 -19.98 12.96 -8.46
N SER A 130 -19.94 14.11 -9.11
CA SER A 130 -18.88 15.11 -8.93
C SER A 130 -19.13 16.04 -7.74
N SER A 131 -20.24 15.85 -7.01
CA SER A 131 -20.54 16.61 -5.80
C SER A 131 -19.65 16.18 -4.64
N ASN A 132 -19.30 17.13 -3.77
CA ASN A 132 -18.62 16.81 -2.52
C ASN A 132 -19.51 15.89 -1.67
N ILE A 133 -18.94 14.77 -1.21
CA ILE A 133 -19.57 13.84 -0.28
C ILE A 133 -18.91 14.07 1.07
N TYR A 134 -19.72 14.37 2.09
CA TYR A 134 -19.25 14.43 3.46
C TYR A 134 -19.31 13.02 4.05
N LEU A 135 -18.15 12.49 4.45
CA LEU A 135 -18.08 11.20 5.12
C LEU A 135 -18.53 11.34 6.58
N PRO A 136 -19.11 10.29 7.18
CA PRO A 136 -19.42 10.28 8.60
C PRO A 136 -18.17 10.58 9.43
N SER A 137 -18.35 11.35 10.50
CA SER A 137 -17.28 11.79 11.38
C SER A 137 -17.77 11.75 12.83
N PRO A 138 -16.90 11.47 13.81
CA PRO A 138 -17.24 11.57 15.23
C PRO A 138 -17.85 12.92 15.61
N SER A 139 -17.50 13.99 14.89
CA SER A 139 -17.91 15.36 15.19
C SER A 139 -19.32 15.70 14.71
N ASN A 140 -19.90 14.89 13.82
CA ASN A 140 -21.15 15.24 13.13
C ASN A 140 -22.05 14.00 13.01
N SER A 141 -23.11 14.00 13.83
CA SER A 141 -24.31 13.12 13.76
C SER A 141 -24.29 11.78 14.52
N ALA A 142 -25.51 11.26 14.70
CA ALA A 142 -25.88 9.95 15.24
C ALA A 142 -25.62 8.78 14.27
N GLU A 143 -24.96 9.03 13.14
CA GLU A 143 -24.64 8.03 12.13
C GLU A 143 -23.35 7.27 12.47
N ARG A 144 -23.25 6.01 12.03
CA ARG A 144 -22.05 5.20 12.23
C ARG A 144 -20.87 5.81 11.48
N TRP A 145 -19.80 6.11 12.21
CA TRP A 145 -18.54 6.63 11.66
C TRP A 145 -17.37 5.64 11.80
N ASP A 146 -17.49 4.68 12.72
CA ASP A 146 -16.53 3.61 12.91
C ASP A 146 -16.99 2.36 12.17
N PHE A 147 -16.27 2.00 11.12
CA PHE A 147 -16.56 0.85 10.26
C PHE A 147 -15.69 -0.37 10.58
N ARG A 148 -15.06 -0.41 11.77
CA ARG A 148 -14.48 -1.65 12.28
C ARG A 148 -15.60 -2.71 12.35
N PRO A 149 -15.43 -3.86 11.68
CA PRO A 149 -16.43 -4.93 11.71
C PRO A 149 -16.70 -5.43 13.13
N THR A 150 -17.97 -5.65 13.47
CA THR A 150 -18.32 -6.45 14.65
C THR A 150 -18.15 -7.94 14.36
N ASP A 151 -18.10 -8.77 15.41
CA ASP A 151 -18.02 -10.24 15.25
C ASP A 151 -19.21 -10.81 14.48
N GLU A 152 -20.40 -10.24 14.65
CA GLU A 152 -21.61 -10.61 13.92
C GLU A 152 -21.50 -10.28 12.42
N GLU A 153 -20.94 -9.10 12.09
CA GLU A 153 -20.72 -8.66 10.71
C GLU A 153 -19.66 -9.52 10.03
N LEU A 154 -18.59 -9.89 10.73
CA LEU A 154 -17.57 -10.82 10.26
C LEU A 154 -18.16 -12.21 10.02
N ALA A 155 -18.98 -12.73 10.95
CA ALA A 155 -19.64 -14.01 10.78
C ALA A 155 -20.56 -14.03 9.55
N SER A 156 -21.14 -12.89 9.16
CA SER A 156 -22.00 -12.77 7.98
C SER A 156 -21.27 -13.10 6.66
N ILE A 157 -19.93 -12.95 6.61
CA ILE A 157 -19.11 -13.25 5.43
C ILE A 157 -19.05 -14.76 5.16
N ASN A 158 -19.19 -15.60 6.17
CA ASN A 158 -19.17 -17.06 6.00
C ASN A 158 -20.28 -17.56 5.05
N ASN A 159 -21.35 -16.77 4.88
CA ASN A 159 -22.42 -17.06 3.92
C ASN A 159 -21.96 -17.04 2.44
N PHE A 160 -20.81 -16.43 2.14
CA PHE A 160 -20.23 -16.40 0.79
C PHE A 160 -19.36 -17.62 0.45
N GLY A 161 -19.20 -18.55 1.40
CA GLY A 161 -18.44 -19.79 1.22
C GLY A 161 -16.94 -19.54 1.07
N ASP A 162 -16.32 -20.25 0.11
CA ASP A 162 -14.88 -20.20 -0.13
C ASP A 162 -14.42 -18.82 -0.64
N LEU A 163 -13.56 -18.15 0.12
CA LEU A 163 -13.03 -16.83 -0.22
C LEU A 163 -11.77 -16.88 -1.09
N THR A 164 -11.36 -18.05 -1.58
CA THR A 164 -10.28 -18.19 -2.54
C THR A 164 -10.55 -17.33 -3.78
N ILE A 165 -9.54 -16.58 -4.23
CA ILE A 165 -9.62 -15.80 -5.46
C ILE A 165 -9.67 -16.79 -6.63
N PRO A 166 -10.70 -16.74 -7.49
CA PRO A 166 -10.83 -17.68 -8.60
C PRO A 166 -9.75 -17.43 -9.67
N GLU A 167 -9.30 -18.50 -10.31
CA GLU A 167 -8.40 -18.46 -11.48
C GLU A 167 -9.20 -18.17 -12.77
N ASN A 168 -9.88 -17.02 -12.80
CA ASN A 168 -10.77 -16.60 -13.89
C ASN A 168 -10.19 -15.43 -14.71
N PHE A 169 -8.87 -15.32 -14.78
CA PHE A 169 -8.24 -14.20 -15.48
C PHE A 169 -8.61 -14.21 -16.97
N ARG A 170 -9.11 -13.07 -17.45
CA ARG A 170 -9.35 -12.79 -18.87
C ARG A 170 -8.65 -11.50 -19.27
N GLN A 171 -7.97 -11.54 -20.41
CA GLN A 171 -7.34 -10.36 -20.99
C GLN A 171 -8.41 -9.40 -21.54
N THR A 172 -8.49 -8.20 -20.96
CA THR A 172 -9.51 -7.20 -21.33
C THR A 172 -9.03 -6.21 -22.38
N ALA A 173 -7.75 -5.83 -22.35
CA ALA A 173 -7.15 -4.90 -23.29
C ALA A 173 -6.21 -5.63 -24.28
N PRO A 174 -6.14 -5.17 -25.54
CA PRO A 174 -5.23 -5.76 -26.52
C PRO A 174 -3.77 -5.58 -26.08
N PRO A 175 -2.90 -6.58 -26.34
CA PRO A 175 -1.49 -6.46 -25.98
C PRO A 175 -0.79 -5.49 -26.93
N LEU A 176 0.21 -4.76 -26.41
CA LEU A 176 1.12 -4.01 -27.24
C LEU A 176 2.04 -4.98 -27.98
N LYS A 177 1.82 -5.17 -29.29
CA LYS A 177 2.55 -6.16 -30.10
C LYS A 177 3.95 -5.72 -30.51
N GLU A 178 4.16 -4.41 -30.75
CA GLU A 178 5.43 -3.87 -31.26
C GLU A 178 5.81 -2.55 -30.59
N ASN A 179 7.11 -2.40 -30.30
CA ASN A 179 7.69 -1.18 -29.73
C ASN A 179 8.24 -0.28 -30.84
N THR A 180 7.34 0.40 -31.57
CA THR A 180 7.67 1.35 -32.64
C THR A 180 7.59 2.80 -32.15
N PRO A 181 8.22 3.77 -32.84
CA PRO A 181 8.05 5.19 -32.53
C PRO A 181 6.58 5.64 -32.52
N GLU A 182 5.74 5.06 -33.38
CA GLU A 182 4.30 5.35 -33.45
C GLU A 182 3.55 4.78 -32.24
N SER A 183 3.90 3.57 -31.80
CA SER A 183 3.24 2.95 -30.63
C SER A 183 3.61 3.64 -29.31
N ARG A 184 4.75 4.33 -29.25
CA ARG A 184 5.13 5.22 -28.14
C ARG A 184 4.29 6.50 -28.05
N ASN A 185 3.60 6.86 -29.13
CA ASN A 185 2.67 7.99 -29.22
C ASN A 185 1.21 7.52 -29.25
N ALA A 186 0.91 6.33 -28.72
CA ALA A 186 -0.44 5.79 -28.69
C ALA A 186 -1.41 6.75 -27.97
N VAL A 187 -2.58 6.96 -28.57
CA VAL A 187 -3.69 7.68 -27.94
C VAL A 187 -4.21 6.90 -26.73
N PRO A 188 -4.80 7.57 -25.73
CA PRO A 188 -5.44 6.89 -24.60
C PRO A 188 -6.41 5.82 -25.10
N THR A 189 -6.23 4.59 -24.62
CA THR A 189 -7.12 3.49 -25.00
C THR A 189 -8.51 3.71 -24.41
N PRO A 190 -9.56 3.27 -25.12
CA PRO A 190 -10.90 3.22 -24.52
C PRO A 190 -10.90 2.31 -23.29
N TYR A 191 -11.89 2.49 -22.43
CA TYR A 191 -12.06 1.63 -21.26
C TYR A 191 -12.59 0.25 -21.70
N TYR A 192 -11.95 -0.81 -21.22
CA TYR A 192 -12.40 -2.20 -21.43
C TYR A 192 -12.97 -2.74 -20.13
N ARG A 193 -14.24 -3.15 -20.14
CA ARG A 193 -14.89 -3.65 -18.93
C ARG A 193 -14.23 -4.95 -18.45
N ASN A 194 -13.79 -4.95 -17.19
CA ASN A 194 -13.17 -6.10 -16.56
C ASN A 194 -14.23 -7.09 -16.02
N PRO A 195 -14.32 -8.33 -16.56
CA PRO A 195 -15.30 -9.31 -16.10
C PRO A 195 -15.02 -9.80 -14.68
N GLN A 196 -13.75 -9.87 -14.26
CA GLN A 196 -13.37 -10.30 -12.91
C GLN A 196 -13.87 -9.31 -11.85
N THR A 197 -13.78 -8.00 -12.11
CA THR A 197 -14.34 -6.96 -11.24
C THR A 197 -15.86 -7.04 -11.19
N ALA A 198 -16.52 -7.23 -12.32
CA ALA A 198 -17.99 -7.36 -12.37
C ALA A 198 -18.48 -8.60 -11.61
N GLU A 199 -17.78 -9.74 -11.75
CA GLU A 199 -18.06 -10.96 -11.00
C GLU A 199 -17.84 -10.76 -9.50
N PHE A 200 -16.73 -10.13 -9.11
CA PHE A 200 -16.44 -9.78 -7.72
C PHE A 200 -17.56 -8.95 -7.09
N CYS A 201 -17.93 -7.83 -7.72
CA CYS A 201 -18.99 -6.95 -7.22
C CYS A 201 -20.34 -7.67 -7.13
N SER A 202 -20.70 -8.46 -8.15
CA SER A 202 -21.93 -9.26 -8.14
C SER A 202 -21.93 -10.31 -7.04
N ARG A 203 -20.81 -11.02 -6.84
CA ARG A 203 -20.66 -12.09 -5.85
C ARG A 203 -20.82 -11.56 -4.44
N PHE A 204 -20.16 -10.45 -4.11
CA PHE A 204 -20.19 -9.87 -2.78
C PHE A 204 -21.32 -8.85 -2.56
N LYS A 205 -22.14 -8.64 -3.59
CA LYS A 205 -23.31 -7.75 -3.58
C LYS A 205 -22.94 -6.31 -3.20
N ILE A 206 -21.89 -5.80 -3.80
CA ILE A 206 -21.43 -4.41 -3.67
C ILE A 206 -21.58 -3.69 -5.01
N ALA A 207 -21.58 -2.36 -4.98
CA ALA A 207 -21.68 -1.52 -6.17
C ALA A 207 -20.46 -1.73 -7.09
N ASP A 208 -20.75 -1.83 -8.39
CA ASP A 208 -19.73 -1.88 -9.45
C ASP A 208 -19.49 -0.46 -9.98
N LEU A 209 -18.54 0.25 -9.37
CA LEU A 209 -18.17 1.63 -9.76
C LEU A 209 -17.79 1.71 -11.25
N ASN A 210 -17.09 0.70 -11.76
CA ASN A 210 -16.66 0.63 -13.14
C ASN A 210 -17.85 0.48 -14.11
N LYS A 211 -18.87 -0.30 -13.73
CA LYS A 211 -20.15 -0.35 -14.47
C LYS A 211 -20.84 0.99 -14.46
N MET A 212 -20.94 1.64 -13.29
CA MET A 212 -21.59 2.95 -13.17
C MET A 212 -20.90 4.00 -14.07
N LEU A 213 -19.56 4.00 -14.11
CA LEU A 213 -18.78 4.88 -14.98
C LEU A 213 -18.95 4.54 -16.47
N ALA A 214 -18.92 3.25 -16.82
CA ALA A 214 -19.12 2.78 -18.19
C ALA A 214 -20.52 3.14 -18.72
N GLU A 215 -21.55 3.07 -17.87
CA GLU A 215 -22.92 3.44 -18.23
C GLU A 215 -23.09 4.95 -18.41
N LYS A 216 -22.31 5.77 -17.67
CA LYS A 216 -22.30 7.23 -17.78
C LYS A 216 -21.62 7.71 -19.07
N ASN A 217 -20.61 7.01 -19.57
CA ASN A 217 -19.86 7.39 -20.78
C ASN A 217 -19.66 6.18 -21.71
N ARG A 218 -20.75 5.73 -22.33
CA ARG A 218 -20.76 4.52 -23.18
C ARG A 218 -19.88 4.64 -24.42
N ASP A 219 -19.69 5.84 -24.93
CA ASP A 219 -18.91 6.09 -26.15
C ASP A 219 -17.41 5.80 -25.96
N ASN A 220 -16.93 5.80 -24.72
CA ASN A 220 -15.54 5.50 -24.37
C ASN A 220 -15.34 4.06 -23.88
N VAL A 221 -16.33 3.18 -24.05
CA VAL A 221 -16.25 1.77 -23.65
C VAL A 221 -16.08 0.90 -24.89
N ALA A 222 -14.96 0.19 -24.97
CA ALA A 222 -14.68 -0.73 -26.07
C ALA A 222 -15.03 -2.18 -25.72
N ILE A 223 -15.13 -3.00 -26.77
CA ILE A 223 -15.32 -4.44 -26.64
C ILE A 223 -14.04 -5.06 -26.04
N PRO A 224 -14.14 -5.78 -24.92
CA PRO A 224 -12.97 -6.44 -24.32
C PRO A 224 -12.31 -7.45 -25.26
N HIS A 225 -10.98 -7.53 -25.18
CA HIS A 225 -10.15 -8.37 -26.03
C HIS A 225 -10.57 -9.85 -26.03
N TYR A 226 -10.83 -10.44 -24.86
CA TYR A 226 -11.27 -11.84 -24.76
C TYR A 226 -12.56 -12.17 -25.54
N MET A 227 -13.47 -11.21 -25.74
CA MET A 227 -14.70 -11.43 -26.52
C MET A 227 -14.44 -11.50 -28.03
N LEU A 228 -13.33 -10.92 -28.49
CA LEU A 228 -12.92 -10.95 -29.89
C LEU A 228 -12.20 -12.27 -30.23
N GLU A 229 -11.47 -12.84 -29.26
CA GLU A 229 -10.75 -14.12 -29.41
C GLU A 229 -11.66 -15.33 -29.27
N GLU A 230 -12.78 -15.28 -28.55
CA GLU A 230 -13.79 -16.36 -28.56
C GLU A 230 -14.32 -16.66 -29.99
N ASN A 231 -14.11 -15.76 -30.96
CA ASN A 231 -14.41 -15.95 -32.39
C ASN A 231 -13.21 -16.36 -33.26
N LYS A 232 -12.02 -16.52 -32.68
CA LYS A 232 -10.80 -16.97 -33.36
C LYS A 232 -10.15 -18.05 -32.51
N THR A 233 -10.24 -19.31 -32.95
CA THR A 233 -9.41 -20.41 -32.43
C THR A 233 -7.94 -20.08 -32.67
N ASP A 234 -7.30 -19.41 -31.72
CA ASP A 234 -5.86 -19.26 -31.68
C ASP A 234 -5.33 -20.22 -30.62
N SER A 235 -4.47 -21.14 -31.07
CA SER A 235 -3.98 -22.32 -30.34
C SER A 235 -2.59 -22.09 -29.75
N ASN A 236 -2.16 -20.83 -29.66
CA ASN A 236 -0.87 -20.44 -29.10
C ASN A 236 -1.03 -20.06 -27.63
N GLU A 237 -1.41 -21.05 -26.82
CA GLU A 237 -1.20 -20.97 -25.38
C GLU A 237 0.31 -20.88 -25.15
N ILE A 238 0.78 -19.82 -24.48
CA ILE A 238 2.17 -19.76 -24.01
C ILE A 238 2.25 -20.83 -22.93
N VAL A 239 2.76 -22.01 -23.29
CA VAL A 239 3.15 -23.03 -22.32
C VAL A 239 4.34 -22.46 -21.59
N ILE A 240 4.08 -21.91 -20.40
CA ILE A 240 5.12 -21.60 -19.44
C ILE A 240 5.65 -22.96 -19.00
N ASP A 241 6.81 -23.32 -19.52
CA ASP A 241 7.49 -24.53 -19.11
C ASP A 241 8.03 -24.30 -17.69
N ASP A 242 7.36 -24.88 -16.70
CA ASP A 242 7.77 -24.81 -15.29
C ASP A 242 9.20 -25.33 -15.06
N SER A 243 9.79 -26.08 -16.01
CA SER A 243 11.19 -26.48 -15.94
C SER A 243 12.18 -25.36 -16.24
N ILE A 244 11.73 -24.25 -16.85
CA ILE A 244 12.54 -23.03 -17.01
C ILE A 244 12.90 -22.48 -15.63
N PHE A 245 11.95 -22.42 -14.70
CA PHE A 245 12.19 -21.93 -13.34
C PHE A 245 12.81 -22.98 -12.39
N ALA A 246 13.13 -24.19 -12.87
CA ALA A 246 13.58 -25.29 -12.02
C ALA A 246 15.10 -25.32 -11.78
N ASP A 247 15.88 -24.53 -12.52
CA ASP A 247 17.34 -24.50 -12.40
C ASP A 247 17.89 -23.54 -11.34
N ASN A 248 17.03 -22.75 -10.68
CA ASN A 248 17.39 -21.70 -9.71
C ASN A 248 18.35 -20.62 -10.25
N GLU A 249 18.59 -20.53 -11.57
CA GLU A 249 19.56 -19.58 -12.15
C GLU A 249 18.92 -18.39 -12.89
N ASP A 250 17.59 -18.39 -13.06
CA ASP A 250 16.87 -17.40 -13.87
C ASP A 250 16.66 -16.02 -13.23
N PHE A 251 16.98 -15.86 -11.95
CA PHE A 251 17.05 -14.52 -11.34
C PHE A 251 18.47 -13.97 -11.51
N VAL A 252 18.66 -13.12 -12.52
CA VAL A 252 19.78 -12.17 -12.51
C VAL A 252 19.51 -11.13 -11.44
N ILE A 253 19.85 -11.45 -10.20
CA ILE A 253 20.05 -10.47 -9.13
C ILE A 253 21.24 -9.62 -9.58
N ASP A 254 21.08 -8.31 -9.67
CA ASP A 254 22.21 -7.38 -9.84
C ASP A 254 23.14 -7.56 -8.63
N THR A 255 24.16 -8.41 -8.77
CA THR A 255 25.14 -8.71 -7.72
C THR A 255 26.16 -7.59 -7.54
N GLN A 256 26.02 -6.47 -8.26
CA GLN A 256 26.76 -5.25 -8.02
C GLN A 256 25.83 -4.11 -7.60
N PRO A 257 25.12 -4.26 -6.45
CA PRO A 257 24.43 -3.15 -5.86
C PRO A 257 25.41 -2.00 -5.65
N THR A 258 24.97 -0.77 -5.92
CA THR A 258 25.69 0.41 -5.41
C THR A 258 25.90 0.18 -3.92
N MET A 259 27.13 0.25 -3.43
CA MET A 259 27.51 0.02 -2.02
C MET A 259 26.80 1.00 -1.07
N ALA A 260 25.53 0.75 -0.82
CA ALA A 260 24.78 1.20 0.34
C ALA A 260 24.38 -0.11 1.01
N ASN A 261 25.25 -0.59 1.90
CA ASN A 261 25.08 -1.84 2.62
C ASN A 261 23.86 -1.70 3.55
N LEU A 262 22.68 -2.11 3.07
CA LEU A 262 21.42 -2.11 3.81
C LEU A 262 21.20 -3.44 4.56
N ASP A 263 21.93 -4.49 4.18
CA ASP A 263 21.84 -5.82 4.81
C ASP A 263 22.37 -5.79 6.25
N ASP A 264 23.35 -4.94 6.53
CA ASP A 264 23.89 -4.66 7.87
C ASP A 264 23.22 -3.45 8.57
N PHE A 265 22.07 -2.96 8.07
CA PHE A 265 21.42 -1.81 8.68
C PHE A 265 20.87 -2.16 10.07
N VAL A 266 21.70 -1.90 11.09
CA VAL A 266 21.30 -1.88 12.48
C VAL A 266 20.75 -0.47 12.76
N PRO A 267 19.44 -0.33 13.03
CA PRO A 267 18.88 0.98 13.34
C PRO A 267 19.60 1.59 14.54
N PRO A 268 19.81 2.93 14.55
CA PRO A 268 20.47 3.61 15.64
C PRO A 268 19.84 3.23 16.99
N LYS A 269 20.67 2.97 18.01
CA LYS A 269 20.16 2.67 19.36
C LYS A 269 19.22 3.79 19.81
N ILE A 270 18.01 3.40 20.20
CA ILE A 270 16.96 4.30 20.69
C ILE A 270 17.51 5.03 21.92
N VAL A 271 17.85 6.30 21.78
CA VAL A 271 18.14 7.15 22.94
C VAL A 271 16.78 7.55 23.52
N SER A 272 16.49 7.05 24.73
CA SER A 272 15.34 7.57 25.49
C SER A 272 15.52 9.08 25.64
N LYS A 273 14.47 9.86 25.38
CA LYS A 273 14.47 11.34 25.47
C LYS A 273 14.84 11.90 26.85
N SER A 274 15.18 11.07 27.84
CA SER A 274 15.58 11.45 29.19
C SER A 274 17.06 11.83 29.36
N GLY A 275 17.87 11.84 28.30
CA GLY A 275 19.33 11.98 28.42
C GLY A 275 20.03 13.14 27.69
N ILE A 276 19.32 14.18 27.24
CA ILE A 276 20.00 15.34 26.63
C ILE A 276 20.37 16.34 27.74
N ALA A 277 21.61 16.24 28.22
CA ALA A 277 22.23 17.25 29.04
C ALA A 277 22.28 18.59 28.27
N LYS A 278 21.89 19.66 28.96
CA LYS A 278 21.95 21.04 28.48
C LYS A 278 23.41 21.42 28.20
N GLU A 279 23.74 21.66 26.94
CA GLU A 279 24.80 22.61 26.60
C GLU A 279 24.17 23.91 26.10
N ASP A 280 24.51 24.95 26.84
CA ASP A 280 24.06 26.31 26.68
C ASP A 280 24.99 27.03 25.69
N LYS A 281 24.44 27.55 24.59
CA LYS A 281 24.79 28.85 23.98
C LYS A 281 23.95 29.14 22.72
N GLY A 282 23.00 30.05 22.90
CA GLY A 282 22.55 31.10 21.99
C GLY A 282 22.42 30.79 20.49
N ASP A 283 21.19 30.49 20.04
CA ASP A 283 20.40 31.49 19.29
C ASP A 283 18.93 31.06 19.25
N THR A 284 18.03 32.00 19.55
CA THR A 284 16.64 31.72 19.86
C THR A 284 15.81 31.63 18.58
N PHE A 285 15.61 30.42 18.04
CA PHE A 285 14.53 30.16 17.08
C PHE A 285 13.44 29.32 17.75
N VAL A 286 12.33 29.98 18.08
CA VAL A 286 11.12 29.37 18.63
C VAL A 286 10.45 28.52 17.54
N LEU A 287 10.82 27.24 17.48
CA LEU A 287 10.05 26.21 16.77
C LEU A 287 8.75 25.95 17.56
N LYS A 288 7.67 26.63 17.18
CA LYS A 288 6.32 26.15 17.50
C LYS A 288 6.11 24.82 16.75
N ARG A 289 6.45 23.71 17.41
CA ARG A 289 5.97 22.38 17.04
C ARG A 289 4.45 22.40 17.11
N ARG A 290 3.76 22.20 15.98
CA ARG A 290 2.38 21.71 16.07
C ARG A 290 2.46 20.29 16.59
N LYS A 291 1.89 20.06 17.77
CA LYS A 291 1.45 18.74 18.19
C LYS A 291 0.52 18.25 17.07
N VAL A 292 0.79 17.06 16.55
CA VAL A 292 -0.28 16.27 15.95
C VAL A 292 -1.11 15.86 17.17
N ASP A 293 -2.27 16.48 17.33
CA ASP A 293 -3.18 16.18 18.41
C ASP A 293 -3.64 14.74 18.23
N ILE A 294 -3.09 13.86 19.07
CA ILE A 294 -3.63 12.54 19.33
C ILE A 294 -4.85 12.81 20.22
N PRO A 295 -6.05 12.31 19.91
CA PRO A 295 -7.19 12.42 20.81
C PRO A 295 -6.84 11.75 22.13
N ASP A 296 -6.92 12.49 23.23
CA ASP A 296 -6.98 11.92 24.57
C ASP A 296 -8.37 11.30 24.71
N ASP A 297 -8.43 9.97 24.70
CA ASP A 297 -9.59 9.23 25.20
C ASP A 297 -9.58 9.35 26.73
N ASP A 298 -10.33 10.32 27.25
CA ASP A 298 -10.74 10.39 28.65
C ASP A 298 -12.12 9.73 28.77
N ASP A 299 -12.17 8.53 29.36
CA ASP A 299 -13.33 8.07 30.11
C ASP A 299 -12.86 7.60 31.50
N ASP A 300 -13.57 8.16 32.49
CA ASP A 300 -13.90 7.65 33.83
C ASP A 300 -12.82 7.55 34.93
N ASP A 301 -12.92 8.42 35.94
CA ASP A 301 -13.71 8.21 37.18
C ASP A 301 -13.32 9.22 38.28
N ASP A 302 -14.31 9.93 38.85
CA ASP A 302 -14.58 10.01 40.30
C ASP A 302 -15.45 11.23 40.72
N VAL A 303 -16.56 10.89 41.40
CA VAL A 303 -17.54 11.66 42.23
C VAL A 303 -18.75 12.32 41.54
#